data_AF-A0A840CLG6-F1
#
_entry.id   AF-A0A840CLG6-F1
#
_cell.length_a   1.000
_cell.length_b   1.000
_cell.length_c   1.000
_cell.angle_alpha   90.00
_cell.angle_beta   90.00
_cell.angle_gamma   90.00
#
_symmetry.space_group_name_H-M   'P 1'
#
loop_
_entity.id
_entity.type
_entity.pdbx_description
1 polymer ?
#
loop_
_entity_poly.entity_id
_entity_poly.type
_entity_poly.pdbx_seq_one_letter_code
_entity_poly.pdbx_strand_id
1 'polypeptide(L)'
;MEAKYKHLYIVDIAFDEKERYQFISRRPTKEVIEAVNENKGSAFKVADLMVKNMIVAGDMEALDDGVVYSRLLECLTGIVKDGKKLFTKA
;
A
#
# COMPACT_ATOMS: atom_id res chain seq x y z
N MET A 1 -16.58 7.70 -16.95
CA MET A 1 -15.73 6.65 -16.33
C MET A 1 -16.00 6.68 -14.84
N GLU A 2 -17.05 6.00 -14.41
CA GLU A 2 -17.44 5.96 -13.00
C GLU A 2 -16.49 5.04 -12.21
N ALA A 3 -15.97 5.60 -11.12
CA ALA A 3 -15.05 5.07 -10.11
C ALA A 3 -14.95 3.53 -9.99
N LYS A 4 -13.97 2.92 -10.67
CA LYS A 4 -13.55 1.52 -10.40
C LYS A 4 -13.09 1.31 -8.94
N TYR A 5 -12.68 2.39 -8.27
CA TYR A 5 -12.25 2.39 -6.87
C TYR A 5 -12.92 3.53 -6.11
N LYS A 6 -13.68 3.21 -5.05
CA LYS A 6 -14.44 4.20 -4.25
C LYS A 6 -13.54 5.08 -3.37
N HIS A 7 -12.39 4.57 -2.95
CA HIS A 7 -11.45 5.28 -2.06
C HIS A 7 -10.02 5.08 -2.55
N LEU A 8 -9.42 6.17 -3.04
CA LEU A 8 -8.03 6.24 -3.45
C LEU A 8 -7.24 7.11 -2.48
N TYR A 9 -5.98 6.76 -2.28
CA TYR A 9 -5.01 7.46 -1.45
C TYR A 9 -3.83 7.83 -2.34
N ILE A 10 -3.40 9.08 -2.27
CA ILE A 10 -2.12 9.50 -2.85
C ILE A 10 -1.05 9.16 -1.82
N VAL A 11 -0.02 8.44 -2.24
CA VAL A 11 1.15 8.12 -1.43
C VAL A 11 2.34 8.83 -2.04
N ASP A 12 2.76 9.91 -1.39
CA ASP A 12 3.93 10.69 -1.78
C ASP A 12 5.14 10.23 -0.96
N ILE A 13 6.20 9.84 -1.67
CA ILE A 13 7.50 9.49 -1.10
C ILE A 13 8.48 10.56 -1.56
N ALA A 14 8.83 11.47 -0.65
CA ALA A 14 9.79 12.54 -0.90
C ALA A 14 11.02 12.34 -0.03
N PHE A 15 12.18 12.28 -0.65
CA PHE A 15 13.47 12.29 0.06
C PHE A 15 14.03 13.72 0.12
N ASP A 16 13.92 14.45 -0.98
CA ASP A 16 14.28 15.86 -1.06
C ASP A 16 13.40 16.65 -2.06
N GLU A 17 13.84 17.83 -2.49
CA GLU A 17 13.12 18.69 -3.43
C GLU A 17 13.11 18.17 -4.88
N LYS A 18 14.09 17.33 -5.24
CA LYS A 18 14.29 16.78 -6.59
C LYS A 18 13.89 15.31 -6.69
N GLU A 19 13.90 14.58 -5.59
CA GLU A 19 13.61 13.15 -5.54
C GLU A 19 12.26 12.90 -4.84
N ARG A 20 11.24 12.75 -5.68
CA ARG A 20 9.85 12.53 -5.27
C ARG A 20 9.18 11.49 -6.15
N TYR A 21 8.55 10.52 -5.51
CA TYR A 21 7.78 9.47 -6.13
C TYR A 21 6.34 9.55 -5.66
N GLN A 22 5.40 9.40 -6.59
CA GLN A 22 3.99 9.42 -6.28
C GLN A 22 3.34 8.12 -6.73
N PHE A 23 2.60 7.51 -5.81
CA PHE A 23 1.81 6.32 -6.04
C PHE A 23 0.35 6.58 -5.72
N ILE A 24 -0.53 5.88 -6.42
CA ILE A 24 -1.96 5.85 -6.12
C ILE A 24 -2.26 4.49 -5.52
N SER A 25 -2.72 4.50 -4.28
CA SER A 25 -3.15 3.32 -3.54
C SER A 25 -4.67 3.27 -3.39
N ARG A 26 -5.24 2.07 -3.27
CA ARG A 26 -6.64 1.85 -2.90
C ARG A 26 -6.73 1.24 -1.49
N ARG A 27 -7.89 1.43 -0.85
CA ARG A 27 -8.18 0.78 0.44
C ARG A 27 -8.03 -0.76 0.31
N PRO A 28 -7.42 -1.45 1.29
CA PRO A 28 -7.35 -2.91 1.26
C PRO A 28 -8.76 -3.50 1.31
N THR A 29 -8.99 -4.54 0.51
CA THR A 29 -10.23 -5.33 0.58
C THR A 29 -10.16 -6.32 1.74
N LYS A 30 -11.29 -6.96 2.07
CA LYS A 30 -11.34 -7.98 3.13
C LYS A 30 -10.33 -9.10 2.86
N GLU A 31 -10.26 -9.56 1.62
CA GLU A 31 -9.37 -10.65 1.18
C GLU A 31 -7.89 -10.27 1.36
N VAL A 32 -7.53 -9.00 1.10
CA VAL A 32 -6.17 -8.50 1.34
C VAL A 32 -5.86 -8.50 2.84
N ILE A 33 -6.80 -8.11 3.69
CA ILE A 33 -6.61 -8.12 5.15
C ILE A 33 -6.42 -9.54 5.67
N GLU A 34 -7.21 -10.50 5.18
CA GLU A 34 -7.11 -11.92 5.53
C GLU A 34 -5.77 -12.51 5.07
N ALA A 35 -5.40 -12.30 3.80
CA ALA A 35 -4.13 -12.78 3.26
C ALA A 35 -2.91 -12.21 4.00
N VAL A 36 -2.95 -10.92 4.37
CA VAL A 36 -1.91 -10.30 5.21
C VAL A 36 -1.86 -10.94 6.60
N ASN A 37 -3.01 -11.30 7.17
CA ASN A 37 -3.06 -11.94 8.49
C ASN A 37 -2.53 -13.39 8.47
N GLU A 38 -2.83 -14.15 7.42
CA GLU A 38 -2.33 -15.50 7.21
C GLU A 38 -0.82 -15.53 6.97
N ASN A 39 -0.29 -14.50 6.30
CA ASN A 39 1.12 -14.41 5.93
C ASN A 39 1.97 -13.59 6.93
N LYS A 40 1.48 -13.30 8.14
CA LYS A 40 2.19 -12.50 9.16
C LYS A 40 3.63 -12.96 9.45
N GLY A 41 3.93 -14.24 9.26
CA GLY A 41 5.28 -14.81 9.45
C GLY A 41 6.27 -14.50 8.32
N SER A 42 5.83 -13.87 7.23
CA SER A 42 6.67 -13.55 6.07
C SER A 42 6.45 -12.11 5.63
N ALA A 43 7.34 -11.22 6.07
CA ALA A 43 7.32 -9.81 5.70
C ALA A 43 7.35 -9.62 4.17
N PHE A 44 8.13 -10.44 3.46
CA PHE A 44 8.23 -10.42 2.01
C PHE A 44 6.89 -10.72 1.31
N LYS A 45 6.19 -11.78 1.72
CA LYS A 45 4.87 -12.13 1.13
C LYS A 45 3.82 -11.08 1.43
N VAL A 46 3.83 -10.53 2.65
CA VAL A 46 2.92 -9.46 3.03
C VAL A 46 3.16 -8.21 2.18
N ALA A 47 4.42 -7.83 1.99
CA ALA A 47 4.80 -6.70 1.17
C ALA A 47 4.38 -6.87 -0.30
N ASP A 48 4.64 -8.03 -0.90
CA ASP A 48 4.23 -8.37 -2.26
C ASP A 48 2.70 -8.32 -2.43
N LEU A 49 1.94 -8.89 -1.48
CA LEU A 49 0.48 -8.84 -1.46
C LEU A 49 -0.04 -7.40 -1.40
N MET A 50 0.54 -6.56 -0.53
CA MET A 50 0.14 -5.16 -0.39
C MET A 50 0.41 -4.39 -1.68
N VAL A 51 1.61 -4.48 -2.25
CA VAL A 51 1.94 -3.74 -3.48
C VAL A 51 1.04 -4.15 -4.63
N LYS A 52 0.92 -5.46 -4.90
CA LYS A 52 0.10 -5.97 -6.02
C LYS A 52 -1.37 -5.64 -5.91
N ASN A 53 -1.92 -5.63 -4.69
CA ASN A 53 -3.35 -5.47 -4.49
C ASN A 53 -3.76 -4.05 -4.13
N MET A 54 -2.87 -3.23 -3.59
CA MET A 54 -3.22 -1.89 -3.13
C MET A 54 -2.72 -0.81 -4.08
N ILE A 55 -1.63 -1.00 -4.83
CA ILE A 55 -1.16 -0.01 -5.80
C ILE A 55 -1.98 -0.10 -7.08
N VAL A 56 -2.47 1.05 -7.53
CA VAL A 56 -3.30 1.22 -8.72
C VAL A 56 -2.52 1.93 -9.83
N ALA A 57 -1.64 2.86 -9.47
CA ALA A 57 -0.78 3.58 -10.39
C ALA A 57 0.46 4.12 -9.66
N GLY A 58 1.49 4.48 -10.42
CA GLY A 58 2.75 5.03 -9.92
C GLY A 58 3.93 4.54 -10.74
N ASP A 59 5.10 5.02 -10.42
CA ASP A 59 6.35 4.56 -11.03
C ASP A 59 6.76 3.21 -10.41
N MET A 60 6.46 2.12 -11.12
CA MET A 60 6.79 0.77 -10.66
C MET A 60 8.28 0.45 -10.80
N GLU A 61 9.00 1.14 -11.69
CA GLU A 61 10.46 0.96 -11.84
C GLU A 61 11.19 1.54 -10.61
N ALA A 62 10.65 2.61 -10.02
CA ALA A 62 11.16 3.14 -8.76
C ALA A 62 11.07 2.16 -7.59
N LEU A 63 10.29 1.07 -7.69
CA LEU A 63 10.23 0.03 -6.65
C LEU A 63 11.44 -0.91 -6.64
N ASP A 64 12.29 -0.87 -7.67
CA ASP A 64 13.59 -1.54 -7.65
C ASP A 64 14.56 -0.85 -6.66
N ASP A 65 14.31 0.43 -6.34
CA ASP A 65 14.98 1.12 -5.25
C ASP A 65 14.44 0.65 -3.89
N GLY A 66 15.30 -0.01 -3.10
CA GLY A 66 14.94 -0.55 -1.80
C GLY A 66 14.47 0.51 -0.78
N VAL A 67 14.91 1.76 -0.91
CA VAL A 67 14.51 2.86 -0.02
C VAL A 67 13.11 3.33 -0.39
N VAL A 68 12.83 3.55 -1.67
CA VAL A 68 11.48 3.87 -2.18
C VAL A 68 10.50 2.77 -1.79
N TYR A 69 10.87 1.52 -2.06
CA TYR A 69 10.07 0.35 -1.73
C TYR A 69 9.75 0.27 -0.24
N SER A 70 10.76 0.44 0.62
CA SER A 70 10.57 0.41 2.08
C SER A 70 9.61 1.50 2.57
N ARG A 71 9.78 2.74 2.09
CA ARG A 71 8.88 3.86 2.42
C ARG A 71 7.45 3.61 1.95
N LEU A 72 7.27 3.07 0.75
CA LEU A 72 5.95 2.72 0.24
C LEU A 72 5.27 1.70 1.16
N LEU A 73 5.99 0.66 1.59
CA LEU A 73 5.46 -0.37 2.48
C LEU A 73 5.05 0.18 3.85
N GLU A 74 5.80 1.14 4.41
CA GLU A 74 5.43 1.82 5.66
C GLU A 74 4.07 2.52 5.51
N CYS A 75 3.89 3.28 4.42
CA CYS A 75 2.64 3.97 4.11
C CYS A 75 1.48 2.98 3.92
N LEU A 76 1.67 1.92 3.12
CA LEU A 76 0.65 0.90 2.88
C LEU A 76 0.26 0.16 4.16
N THR A 77 1.23 -0.13 5.02
CA THR A 77 0.98 -0.74 6.33
C THR A 77 0.16 0.18 7.22
N GLY A 78 0.39 1.49 7.19
CA GLY A 78 -0.44 2.49 7.85
C GLY A 78 -1.90 2.42 7.41
N ILE A 79 -2.13 2.44 6.09
CA ILE A 79 -3.48 2.33 5.49
C ILE A 79 -4.18 1.03 5.93
N VAL A 80 -3.46 -0.09 5.96
CA VAL A 80 -3.99 -1.39 6.42
C VAL A 80 -4.34 -1.36 7.91
N LYS A 81 -3.50 -0.77 8.76
CA LYS A 81 -3.76 -0.64 10.20
C LYS A 81 -4.99 0.23 10.47
N ASP A 82 -5.17 1.30 9.72
CA ASP A 82 -6.35 2.16 9.87
C ASP A 82 -7.63 1.46 9.36
N GLY A 83 -7.53 0.67 8.29
CA GLY A 83 -8.59 -0.23 7.86
C GLY A 83 -8.97 -1.24 8.95
N LYS A 84 -7.99 -1.85 9.64
CA LYS A 84 -8.26 -2.79 10.74
C LYS A 84 -9.03 -2.15 11.90
N LYS A 85 -8.72 -0.90 12.27
CA LYS A 85 -9.44 -0.17 13.32
C LYS A 85 -10.92 0.04 12.99
N LEU A 86 -11.26 0.15 11.70
CA LEU A 86 -12.65 0.24 11.24
C LEU A 86 -13.38 -1.11 11.38
N PHE A 87 -12.70 -2.24 11.20
CA PHE A 87 -13.29 -3.58 11.34
C PHE A 87 -13.40 -4.06 12.80
N THR A 88 -12.52 -3.63 13.71
CA THR A 88 -12.62 -4.00 15.15
C THR A 88 -13.60 -3.16 15.96
N LYS A 89 -14.23 -2.13 15.37
CA LYS A 89 -15.28 -1.32 16.00
C LYS A 89 -16.70 -1.70 15.56
N ALA A 90 -16.87 -2.77 14.77
CA ALA A 90 -18.16 -3.30 14.35
C ALA A 90 -18.57 -4.50 15.20
#